data_AF-A0A6G4A112-F1
#
_entry.id   AF-A0A6G4A112-F1
#
_cell.length_a   1.000
_cell.length_b   1.000
_cell.length_c   1.000
_cell.angle_alpha   90.00
_cell.angle_beta   90.00
_cell.angle_gamma   90.00
#
_symmetry.space_group_name_H-M   'P 1'
#
loop_
_entity.id
_entity.type
_entity.pdbx_description
1 polymer ?
#
loop_
_entity_poly.entity_id
_entity_poly.type
_entity_poly.pdbx_seq_one_letter_code
_entity_poly.pdbx_strand_id
1 'polypeptide(L)'
;MDKLGNGDEDSKVLNHLSLCEIEYEYTNFGVQHSSGCCISDEISLIEHLEIANVLDSYPKLMKKRKFKELQKNKSLSEKRGEVWTLLLYKIEGVELLKELGIYDELLRFVKQVECIYTRFISGDYSQIKGRLSFA
;
A
#
# COMPACT_ATOMS: atom_id res chain seq x y z
N MET A 1 -8.09 11.27 9.81
CA MET A 1 -6.76 11.91 9.65
C MET A 1 -5.81 11.55 10.76
N ASP A 2 -6.27 11.46 12.02
CA ASP A 2 -5.42 11.20 13.19
C ASP A 2 -4.46 10.01 13.05
N LYS A 3 -4.91 8.88 12.47
CA LYS A 3 -4.07 7.69 12.24
C LYS A 3 -3.08 7.83 11.07
N LEU A 4 -3.41 8.61 10.03
CA LEU A 4 -2.47 8.92 8.93
C LEU A 4 -1.44 9.96 9.38
N GLY A 5 -1.79 10.78 10.37
CA GLY A 5 -0.96 11.84 10.92
C GLY A 5 -0.99 13.12 10.08
N ASN A 6 -0.42 14.19 10.64
CA ASN A 6 -0.32 15.52 10.02
C ASN A 6 1.09 15.80 9.48
N GLY A 7 1.91 14.76 9.30
CA GLY A 7 3.27 14.86 8.77
C GLY A 7 3.33 15.13 7.26
N ASP A 8 4.52 15.00 6.70
CA ASP A 8 4.73 15.05 5.26
C ASP A 8 4.13 13.81 4.54
N GLU A 9 4.19 13.84 3.21
CA GLU A 9 3.69 12.75 2.35
C GLU A 9 4.36 11.41 2.68
N ASP A 10 5.67 11.41 2.93
CA ASP A 10 6.45 10.21 3.23
C ASP A 10 5.99 9.56 4.55
N SER A 11 5.84 10.36 5.60
CA SER A 11 5.36 9.90 6.90
C SER A 11 3.94 9.33 6.81
N LYS A 12 3.06 9.97 6.02
CA LYS A 12 1.69 9.49 5.81
C LYS A 12 1.63 8.18 5.02
N VAL A 13 2.50 8.02 4.01
CA VAL A 13 2.65 6.76 3.27
C VAL A 13 3.07 5.62 4.19
N LEU A 14 4.08 5.85 5.05
CA LEU A 14 4.53 4.85 6.02
C LEU A 14 3.45 4.53 7.06
N ASN A 15 2.72 5.54 7.54
CA ASN A 15 1.59 5.32 8.44
C ASN A 15 0.48 4.51 7.77
N HIS A 16 0.11 4.81 6.52
CA HIS A 16 -0.84 4.00 5.77
C HIS A 16 -0.38 2.54 5.65
N LEU A 17 0.89 2.34 5.33
CA LEU A 17 1.51 1.01 5.23
C LEU A 17 1.55 0.27 6.58
N SER A 18 1.55 0.97 7.70
CA SER A 18 1.41 0.36 9.04
C SER A 18 -0.04 0.00 9.40
N LEU A 19 -1.03 0.67 8.77
CA LEU A 19 -2.46 0.41 8.96
C LEU A 19 -2.97 -0.72 8.05
N CYS A 20 -2.16 -1.12 7.07
CA CYS A 20 -2.43 -2.16 6.12
C CYS A 20 -1.24 -3.13 6.15
N GLU A 21 -1.38 -4.29 6.78
CA GLU A 21 -0.34 -5.33 6.84
C GLU A 21 -0.16 -5.97 5.45
N ILE A 22 0.36 -5.19 4.50
CA ILE A 22 0.51 -5.57 3.10
C ILE A 22 1.72 -6.49 2.97
N GLU A 23 1.50 -7.61 2.28
CA GLU A 23 2.51 -8.63 2.00
C GLU A 23 2.48 -9.03 0.54
N TYR A 24 3.66 -9.17 -0.08
CA TYR A 24 3.79 -9.69 -1.44
C TYR A 24 4.49 -11.02 -1.47
N GLU A 25 3.88 -11.98 -2.16
CA GLU A 25 4.47 -13.28 -2.39
C GLU A 25 5.16 -13.34 -3.75
N TYR A 26 6.37 -13.86 -3.75
CA TYR A 26 7.19 -14.06 -4.94
C TYR A 26 7.63 -15.52 -5.04
N THR A 27 7.68 -16.03 -6.26
CA THR A 27 8.35 -17.29 -6.54
C THR A 27 9.87 -17.18 -6.31
N ASN A 28 10.58 -18.30 -6.26
CA ASN A 28 12.05 -18.32 -6.22
C ASN A 28 12.73 -17.55 -7.37
N PHE A 29 12.02 -17.25 -8.45
CA PHE A 29 12.52 -16.50 -9.60
C PHE A 29 12.23 -14.98 -9.54
N GLY A 30 11.57 -14.49 -8.49
CA GLY A 30 11.22 -13.07 -8.32
C GLY A 30 10.01 -12.63 -9.14
N VAL A 31 9.20 -13.59 -9.60
CA VAL A 31 7.89 -13.34 -10.23
C VAL A 31 6.85 -13.27 -9.13
N GLN A 32 6.02 -12.21 -9.13
CA GLN A 32 4.94 -12.07 -8.17
C GLN A 32 3.95 -13.23 -8.33
N HIS A 33 3.64 -13.89 -7.23
CA HIS A 33 2.70 -15.00 -7.15
C HIS A 33 1.33 -14.54 -6.66
N SER A 34 1.32 -13.81 -5.54
CA SER A 34 0.11 -13.32 -4.90
C SER A 34 0.41 -12.07 -4.07
N SER A 35 -0.63 -11.45 -3.53
CA SER A 35 -0.54 -10.39 -2.53
C SER A 35 -1.59 -10.63 -1.46
N GLY A 36 -1.24 -10.32 -0.22
CA GLY A 36 -2.14 -10.32 0.92
C GLY A 36 -2.15 -8.95 1.59
N CYS A 37 -3.24 -8.63 2.26
CA CYS A 37 -3.27 -7.52 3.20
C CYS A 37 -4.24 -7.83 4.35
N CYS A 38 -3.88 -7.39 5.54
CA CYS A 38 -4.83 -7.19 6.64
C CYS A 38 -5.04 -5.69 6.78
N ILE A 39 -6.28 -5.22 6.64
CA ILE A 39 -6.60 -3.79 6.69
C ILE A 39 -7.41 -3.49 7.95
N SER A 40 -7.19 -2.33 8.55
CA SER A 40 -8.00 -1.89 9.69
C SER A 40 -9.45 -1.59 9.26
N ASP A 41 -10.39 -1.61 10.22
CA ASP A 41 -11.80 -1.31 9.97
C ASP A 41 -12.00 0.05 9.29
N GLU A 42 -11.18 1.05 9.63
CA GLU A 42 -11.26 2.38 9.02
C GLU A 42 -10.85 2.37 7.55
N ILE A 43 -9.81 1.61 7.21
CA ILE A 43 -9.37 1.46 5.82
C ILE A 43 -10.40 0.66 5.02
N SER A 44 -10.95 -0.40 5.61
CA SER A 44 -12.04 -1.20 5.03
C SER A 44 -13.26 -0.34 4.70
N LEU A 45 -13.62 0.59 5.60
CA LEU A 45 -14.73 1.52 5.34
C LEU A 45 -14.41 2.52 4.21
N ILE A 46 -13.17 3.03 4.13
CA ILE A 46 -12.73 3.92 3.05
C ILE A 46 -12.84 3.22 1.69
N GLU A 47 -12.42 1.96 1.61
CA GLU A 47 -12.50 1.15 0.38
C GLU A 47 -13.97 0.81 0.05
N HIS A 48 -14.78 0.42 1.03
CA HIS A 48 -16.19 0.11 0.84
C HIS A 48 -17.03 1.31 0.38
N LEU A 49 -16.65 2.52 0.82
CA LEU A 49 -17.27 3.78 0.37
C LEU A 49 -16.71 4.28 -0.96
N GLU A 50 -15.83 3.50 -1.62
CA GLU A 50 -15.18 3.83 -2.89
C GLU A 50 -14.43 5.18 -2.85
N ILE A 51 -13.89 5.54 -1.68
CA ILE A 51 -13.14 6.78 -1.48
C ILE A 51 -11.72 6.63 -2.05
N ALA A 52 -11.07 5.54 -1.68
CA ALA A 52 -9.70 5.21 -2.10
C ALA A 52 -9.49 3.70 -1.98
N ASN A 53 -8.76 3.12 -2.92
CA ASN A 53 -8.41 1.70 -2.90
C ASN A 53 -7.04 1.53 -2.25
N VAL A 54 -6.92 0.53 -1.38
CA VAL A 54 -5.68 0.27 -0.64
C VAL A 54 -4.51 0.01 -1.57
N LEU A 55 -4.74 -0.73 -2.65
CA LEU A 55 -3.76 -1.03 -3.70
C LEU A 55 -4.48 -1.27 -5.04
N ASP A 56 -4.14 -0.48 -6.06
CA ASP A 56 -4.77 -0.55 -7.38
C ASP A 56 -3.92 -1.31 -8.41
N SER A 57 -2.59 -1.33 -8.23
CA SER A 57 -1.68 -2.05 -9.11
C SER A 57 -0.44 -2.58 -8.37
N TYR A 58 0.27 -3.50 -9.03
CA TYR A 58 1.41 -4.19 -8.41
C TYR A 58 2.57 -4.29 -9.39
N PRO A 59 3.83 -4.16 -8.90
CA PRO A 59 5.00 -4.44 -9.69
C PRO A 59 5.06 -5.95 -9.96
N LYS A 60 4.63 -6.36 -11.16
CA LYS A 60 4.57 -7.78 -11.56
C LYS A 60 5.91 -8.50 -11.49
N LEU A 61 7.02 -7.78 -11.58
CA LEU A 61 8.37 -8.35 -11.64
C LEU A 61 9.37 -7.51 -10.83
N MET A 62 10.05 -8.16 -9.90
CA MET A 62 11.14 -7.53 -9.14
C MET A 62 12.49 -7.74 -9.85
N LYS A 63 13.36 -6.71 -9.83
CA LYS A 63 14.74 -6.85 -10.31
C LYS A 63 15.46 -7.94 -9.53
N LYS A 64 16.04 -8.93 -10.22
CA LYS A 64 16.72 -10.10 -9.63
C LYS A 64 17.76 -9.73 -8.56
N ARG A 65 18.54 -8.65 -8.76
CA ARG A 65 19.53 -8.17 -7.78
C ARG A 65 18.85 -7.75 -6.49
N LYS A 66 17.78 -6.94 -6.58
CA LYS A 66 17.03 -6.45 -5.42
C LYS A 66 16.32 -7.57 -4.70
N PHE A 67 15.74 -8.52 -5.45
CA PHE A 67 15.11 -9.70 -4.86
C PHE A 67 16.09 -10.51 -4.02
N LYS A 68 17.30 -10.78 -4.54
CA LYS A 68 18.36 -11.47 -3.78
C LYS A 68 18.85 -10.72 -2.54
N GLU A 69 18.82 -9.39 -2.58
CA GLU A 69 19.17 -8.54 -1.43
C GLU A 69 18.09 -8.66 -0.35
N LEU A 70 16.81 -8.52 -0.72
CA LEU A 70 15.69 -8.63 0.20
C LEU A 70 15.58 -10.02 0.83
N GLN A 71 15.83 -11.10 0.08
CA GLN A 71 15.87 -12.48 0.59
C GLN A 71 16.87 -12.70 1.74
N LYS A 72 17.92 -11.88 1.83
CA LYS A 72 18.90 -11.93 2.92
C LYS A 72 18.43 -11.15 4.15
N ASN A 73 17.48 -10.22 3.98
CA ASN A 73 16.93 -9.44 5.06
C ASN A 73 15.79 -10.20 5.74
N LYS A 74 16.06 -10.78 6.92
CA LYS A 74 15.09 -11.56 7.69
C LYS A 74 14.02 -10.73 8.40
N SER A 75 14.21 -9.42 8.54
CA SER A 75 13.15 -8.57 9.11
C SER A 75 12.07 -8.25 8.08
N LEU A 76 12.43 -8.23 6.79
CA LEU A 76 11.52 -7.88 5.70
C LEU A 76 11.07 -9.09 4.86
N SER A 77 11.76 -10.23 4.94
CA SER A 77 11.44 -11.40 4.12
C SER A 77 11.30 -12.70 4.91
N GLU A 78 10.27 -13.47 4.56
CA GLU A 78 10.02 -14.81 5.05
C GLU A 78 10.03 -15.80 3.89
N LYS A 79 10.43 -17.05 4.15
CA LYS A 79 10.38 -18.13 3.15
C LYS A 79 9.47 -19.24 3.65
N ARG A 80 8.48 -19.63 2.84
CA ARG A 80 7.59 -20.76 3.09
C ARG A 80 7.57 -21.66 1.85
N GLY A 81 8.24 -22.81 1.93
CA GLY A 81 8.40 -23.70 0.79
C GLY A 81 9.15 -23.03 -0.37
N GLU A 82 8.47 -22.88 -1.51
CA GLU A 82 9.03 -22.23 -2.72
C GLU A 82 8.65 -20.75 -2.87
N VAL A 83 7.93 -20.20 -1.89
CA VAL A 83 7.43 -18.84 -1.89
C VAL A 83 8.24 -17.99 -0.92
N TRP A 84 8.56 -16.78 -1.36
CA TRP A 84 9.15 -15.72 -0.57
C TRP A 84 8.11 -14.64 -0.33
N THR A 85 7.83 -14.35 0.94
CA THR A 85 6.92 -13.29 1.34
C THR A 85 7.74 -12.06 1.73
N LEU A 86 7.47 -10.94 1.09
CA LEU A 86 8.02 -9.62 1.43
C LEU A 86 6.98 -8.87 2.26
N LEU A 87 7.36 -8.52 3.48
CA LEU A 87 6.52 -7.84 4.46
C LEU A 87 6.64 -6.33 4.27
N LEU A 88 5.78 -5.75 3.42
CA LEU A 88 5.88 -4.32 3.10
C LEU A 88 5.59 -3.44 4.32
N TYR A 89 4.66 -3.85 5.18
CA TYR A 89 4.33 -3.16 6.44
C TYR A 89 5.50 -3.00 7.43
N LYS A 90 6.61 -3.73 7.23
CA LYS A 90 7.83 -3.59 8.03
C LYS A 90 8.86 -2.65 7.41
N ILE A 91 8.59 -2.06 6.24
CA ILE A 91 9.49 -1.12 5.58
C ILE A 91 9.41 0.24 6.27
N GLU A 92 10.53 0.70 6.81
CA GLU A 92 10.62 1.98 7.54
C GLU A 92 11.01 3.16 6.64
N GLY A 93 11.46 2.90 5.40
CA GLY A 93 11.99 3.93 4.51
C GLY A 93 11.31 3.96 3.14
N VAL A 94 10.86 5.15 2.72
CA VAL A 94 10.15 5.33 1.44
C VAL A 94 10.99 5.05 0.20
N GLU A 95 12.33 5.14 0.30
CA GLU A 95 13.22 4.87 -0.84
C GLU A 95 13.10 3.43 -1.35
N LEU A 96 12.89 2.47 -0.44
CA LEU A 96 12.62 1.10 -0.84
C LEU A 96 11.24 0.98 -1.51
N LEU A 97 10.22 1.70 -1.01
CA LEU A 97 8.89 1.73 -1.62
C LEU A 97 8.93 2.32 -3.04
N LYS A 98 9.74 3.36 -3.26
CA LYS A 98 9.98 3.97 -4.58
C LYS A 98 10.72 3.01 -5.51
N GLU A 99 11.77 2.33 -5.02
CA GLU A 99 12.50 1.34 -5.81
C GLU A 99 11.62 0.15 -6.22
N LEU A 100 10.71 -0.25 -5.33
CA LEU A 100 9.72 -1.29 -5.59
C LEU A 100 8.59 -0.81 -6.50
N GLY A 101 8.42 0.50 -6.71
CA GLY A 101 7.39 1.06 -7.57
C GLY A 101 5.98 1.08 -6.96
N ILE A 102 5.88 1.00 -5.62
CA ILE A 102 4.60 1.01 -4.89
C ILE A 102 4.31 2.34 -4.21
N TYR A 103 5.32 3.20 -4.06
CA TYR A 103 5.19 4.47 -3.34
C TYR A 103 4.08 5.36 -3.92
N ASP A 104 4.04 5.54 -5.25
CA ASP A 104 3.07 6.44 -5.89
C ASP A 104 1.62 5.98 -5.71
N GLU A 105 1.40 4.67 -5.52
CA GLU A 105 0.08 4.13 -5.26
C GLU A 105 -0.35 4.38 -3.82
N LEU A 106 0.52 4.12 -2.85
CA LEU A 106 0.28 4.44 -1.45
C LEU A 106 0.04 5.94 -1.27
N LEU A 107 0.80 6.78 -1.99
CA LEU A 107 0.61 8.22 -1.97
C LEU A 107 -0.72 8.64 -2.60
N ARG A 108 -1.16 7.96 -3.67
CA ARG A 108 -2.47 8.21 -4.29
C ARG A 108 -3.60 7.96 -3.30
N PHE A 109 -3.54 6.85 -2.56
CA PHE A 109 -4.51 6.56 -1.50
C PHE A 109 -4.57 7.72 -0.49
N VAL A 110 -3.41 8.12 0.05
CA VAL A 110 -3.32 9.22 1.03
C VAL A 110 -3.97 10.50 0.47
N LYS A 111 -3.62 10.89 -0.76
CA LYS A 111 -4.14 12.10 -1.40
C LYS A 111 -5.65 12.05 -1.64
N GLN A 112 -6.19 10.89 -2.00
CA GLN A 112 -7.63 10.71 -2.17
C GLN A 112 -8.38 10.88 -0.84
N VAL A 113 -7.89 10.24 0.23
CA VAL A 113 -8.47 10.38 1.57
C VAL A 113 -8.40 11.82 2.06
N GLU A 114 -7.26 12.49 1.89
CA GLU A 114 -7.08 13.90 2.30
C GLU A 114 -7.98 14.86 1.52
N CYS A 115 -8.15 14.62 0.21
CA CYS A 115 -9.03 15.41 -0.62
C CYS A 115 -10.48 15.32 -0.14
N ILE A 116 -10.98 14.10 0.10
CA ILE A 116 -12.34 13.89 0.62
C ILE A 116 -12.51 14.47 2.02
N TYR A 117 -11.53 14.26 2.91
CA TYR A 117 -11.54 14.84 4.25
C TYR A 117 -11.63 16.37 4.20
N THR A 118 -10.81 17.03 3.37
CA THR A 118 -10.77 18.48 3.21
C THR A 118 -12.11 19.02 2.68
N ARG A 119 -12.72 18.34 1.70
CA ARG A 119 -14.06 18.68 1.21
C ARG A 119 -15.08 18.61 2.33
N PHE A 120 -15.10 17.52 3.08
CA PHE A 120 -16.05 17.28 4.16
C PHE A 120 -15.97 18.36 5.26
N ILE A 121 -14.76 18.71 5.73
CA ILE A 121 -14.59 19.76 6.74
C ILE A 121 -14.93 21.16 6.23
N SER A 122 -14.88 21.38 4.91
CA SER A 122 -15.31 22.64 4.29
C SER A 122 -16.83 22.73 4.06
N GLY A 123 -17.57 21.69 4.44
CA GLY A 123 -19.02 21.61 4.26
C GLY A 123 -19.47 21.13 2.88
N ASP A 124 -18.54 20.68 2.02
CA ASP A 124 -18.87 20.02 0.75
C ASP A 124 -19.14 18.53 0.98
N TYR A 125 -20.44 18.20 1.05
CA TYR A 125 -20.96 16.84 1.18
C TYR A 125 -21.48 16.28 -0.15
N SER A 126 -21.09 16.88 -1.28
CA SER A 126 -21.51 16.37 -2.59
C SER A 126 -21.03 14.94 -2.80
N GLN A 127 -21.87 14.15 -3.49
CA GLN A 127 -21.64 12.73 -3.72
C GLN A 127 -20.22 12.47 -4.24
N ILE A 128 -19.54 11.52 -3.61
CA ILE A 128 -18.25 11.02 -4.09
C ILE A 128 -18.55 10.28 -5.39
N LYS A 129 -18.03 10.79 -6.51
CA LYS A 129 -18.12 10.10 -7.79
C LYS A 129 -17.11 8.95 -7.77
N GLY A 130 -17.53 7.80 -7.27
CA GLY A 130 -16.80 6.54 -7.41
C GLY A 130 -16.59 6.21 -8.89
N ARG A 131 -15.59 5.38 -9.20
CA ARG A 131 -15.45 4.80 -10.54
C ARG A 131 -16.75 4.08 -10.86
N LEU A 132 -17.44 4.49 -11.92
CA LEU A 132 -18.40 3.64 -12.60
C LEU A 132 -17.69 2.31 -12.90
N SER A 133 -18.17 1.23 -12.30
CA SER A 133 -17.80 -0.12 -12.69
C SER A 133 -18.15 -0.29 -14.17
N PHE A 134 -17.13 -0.48 -15.00
CA PHE A 134 -17.38 -0.94 -16.36
C PHE A 134 -17.75 -2.42 -16.26
N ALA A 135 -18.98 -2.71 -16.70
CA ALA A 135 -19.49 -4.04 -17.01
C ALA A 135 -18.64 -4.75 -18.08
#